data_AF-A0A8J7W4W2-F1
#
_entry.id   AF-A0A8J7W4W2-F1
#
_cell.length_a   1.000
_cell.length_b   1.000
_cell.length_c   1.000
_cell.angle_alpha   90.00
_cell.angle_beta   90.00
_cell.angle_gamma   90.00
#
_symmetry.space_group_name_H-M   'P 1'
#
loop_
_entity.id
_entity.type
_entity.pdbx_description
1 polymer ?
#
loop_
_entity_poly.entity_id
_entity_poly.type
_entity_poly.pdbx_seq_one_letter_code
_entity_poly.pdbx_strand_id
1 'polypeptide(L)'
;MDMDRKKLEKKLQEKMEANYRSYIQQLQNKPVSDLIGQAAEIAAVKLVYEELMEACSPDYAEYLIRFENPLELVSNYWLDEQNVAHSEEMGHVLWNIVDKGLGEGDYAIDEAYQPPTLNEGVRLC
;
A
#
# COMPACT_ATOMS: atom_id res chain seq x y z
N MET A 1 1.76 -28.56 22.82
CA MET A 1 2.37 -28.11 21.55
C MET A 1 1.36 -27.45 20.62
N ASP A 2 0.40 -28.14 20.00
CA ASP A 2 -0.57 -27.47 19.09
C ASP A 2 -1.49 -26.46 19.80
N MET A 3 -1.94 -26.79 21.02
CA MET A 3 -2.76 -25.90 21.85
C MET A 3 -2.01 -24.64 22.32
N ASP A 4 -0.70 -24.72 22.52
CA ASP A 4 0.12 -23.59 22.97
C ASP A 4 0.36 -22.61 21.82
N ARG A 5 0.54 -23.14 20.61
CA ARG A 5 0.67 -22.37 19.37
C ARG A 5 -0.59 -21.56 19.06
N LYS A 6 -1.76 -22.21 19.07
CA LYS A 6 -3.06 -21.53 18.88
C LYS A 6 -3.33 -20.46 19.94
N LYS A 7 -2.86 -20.66 21.17
CA LYS A 7 -2.97 -19.66 22.23
C LYS A 7 -2.11 -18.44 21.96
N LEU A 8 -0.90 -18.62 21.41
CA LEU A 8 -0.03 -17.52 21.00
C LEU A 8 -0.66 -16.73 19.85
N GLU A 9 -1.10 -17.41 18.78
CA GLU A 9 -1.78 -16.77 17.65
C GLU A 9 -2.98 -15.93 18.12
N LYS A 10 -3.87 -16.52 18.93
CA LYS A 10 -5.03 -15.82 19.47
C LYS A 10 -4.65 -14.59 20.31
N LYS A 11 -3.62 -14.72 21.15
CA LYS A 11 -3.15 -13.60 21.99
C LYS A 11 -2.55 -12.47 21.14
N LEU A 12 -1.87 -12.80 20.04
CA LEU A 12 -1.42 -11.79 19.08
C LEU A 12 -2.64 -11.10 18.45
N GLN A 13 -3.61 -11.86 17.93
CA GLN A 13 -4.82 -11.32 17.29
C GLN A 13 -5.58 -10.36 18.21
N GLU A 14 -5.85 -10.75 19.45
CA GLU A 14 -6.53 -9.88 20.45
C GLU A 14 -5.78 -8.55 20.66
N LYS A 15 -4.44 -8.60 20.63
CA LYS A 15 -3.58 -7.43 20.81
C LYS A 15 -3.55 -6.57 19.55
N MET A 16 -3.46 -7.18 18.37
CA MET A 16 -3.55 -6.50 17.07
C MET A 16 -4.88 -5.78 16.90
N GLU A 17 -6.00 -6.41 17.26
CA GLU A 17 -7.33 -5.78 17.28
C GLU A 17 -7.38 -4.55 18.19
N ALA A 18 -6.81 -4.66 19.40
CA ALA A 18 -6.75 -3.54 20.34
C ALA A 18 -5.89 -2.39 19.80
N ASN A 19 -4.73 -2.69 19.20
CA ASN A 19 -3.87 -1.69 18.59
C ASN A 19 -4.54 -1.04 17.38
N TYR A 20 -5.16 -1.82 16.50
CA TYR A 20 -5.84 -1.32 15.30
C TYR A 20 -7.05 -0.44 15.66
N ARG A 21 -7.86 -0.84 16.64
CA ARG A 21 -8.96 -0.01 17.14
C ARG A 21 -8.47 1.35 17.67
N SER A 22 -7.37 1.34 18.43
CA SER A 22 -6.76 2.56 18.94
C SER A 22 -6.24 3.44 17.80
N TYR A 23 -5.63 2.84 16.78
CA TYR A 23 -5.18 3.54 15.58
C TYR A 23 -6.34 4.19 14.81
N ILE A 24 -7.44 3.46 14.56
CA ILE A 24 -8.63 4.03 13.90
C ILE A 24 -9.20 5.21 14.69
N GLN A 25 -9.26 5.13 16.02
CA GLN A 25 -9.69 6.25 16.86
C GLN A 25 -8.77 7.47 16.72
N GLN A 26 -7.46 7.27 16.59
CA GLN A 26 -6.51 8.35 16.33
C GLN A 26 -6.76 8.98 14.96
N LEU A 27 -6.98 8.19 13.92
CA LEU A 27 -7.28 8.69 12.57
C LEU A 27 -8.57 9.51 12.53
N GLN A 28 -9.62 9.06 13.23
CA GLN A 28 -10.91 9.77 13.29
C GLN A 28 -10.81 11.17 13.90
N ASN A 29 -9.79 11.44 14.72
CA ASN A 29 -9.57 12.73 15.36
C ASN A 29 -8.59 13.63 14.59
N LYS A 30 -8.08 13.20 13.43
CA LYS A 30 -7.13 13.98 12.62
C LYS A 30 -7.84 14.82 11.54
N PRO A 31 -7.27 15.98 11.16
CA PRO A 31 -7.66 16.71 9.97
C PRO A 31 -7.50 15.87 8.69
N VAL A 32 -8.35 16.14 7.69
CA VAL A 32 -8.29 15.44 6.39
C VAL A 32 -6.94 15.62 5.68
N SER A 33 -6.31 16.80 5.80
CA SER A 33 -4.97 17.05 5.25
C SER A 33 -3.93 16.09 5.81
N ASP A 34 -4.00 15.81 7.10
CA ASP A 34 -3.05 14.97 7.80
C ASP A 34 -3.27 13.50 7.44
N LEU A 35 -4.53 13.10 7.22
CA LEU A 35 -4.87 11.77 6.72
C LEU A 35 -4.32 11.55 5.30
N ILE A 36 -4.44 12.55 4.42
CA ILE A 36 -3.86 12.48 3.07
C ILE A 36 -2.33 12.39 3.15
N GLY A 37 -1.71 13.18 4.02
CA GLY A 37 -0.26 13.12 4.25
C GLY A 37 0.23 11.78 4.81
N GLN A 38 -0.64 11.05 5.52
CA GLN A 38 -0.35 9.73 6.13
C GLN A 38 -0.88 8.56 5.29
N ALA A 39 -1.21 8.76 4.01
CA ALA A 39 -1.88 7.73 3.21
C ALA A 39 -1.07 6.43 3.09
N ALA A 40 0.27 6.53 2.97
CA ALA A 40 1.15 5.37 2.89
C ALA A 40 1.16 4.60 4.22
N GLU A 41 1.24 5.30 5.34
CA GLU A 41 1.21 4.74 6.68
C GLU A 41 -0.15 4.08 6.99
N ILE A 42 -1.25 4.71 6.58
CA ILE A 42 -2.59 4.14 6.70
C ILE A 42 -2.71 2.84 5.90
N ALA A 43 -2.21 2.81 4.66
CA ALA A 43 -2.20 1.62 3.84
C ALA A 43 -1.33 0.51 4.45
N ALA A 44 -0.15 0.84 4.95
CA ALA A 44 0.76 -0.09 5.63
C ALA A 44 0.12 -0.71 6.87
N VAL A 45 -0.49 0.10 7.74
CA VAL A 45 -1.15 -0.40 8.97
C VAL A 45 -2.32 -1.31 8.63
N LYS A 46 -3.12 -0.95 7.62
CA LYS A 46 -4.24 -1.79 7.17
C LYS A 46 -3.75 -3.14 6.64
N LEU A 47 -2.77 -3.14 5.73
CA LEU A 47 -2.24 -4.36 5.13
C LEU A 47 -1.66 -5.29 6.20
N VAL A 48 -0.78 -4.76 7.07
CA VAL A 48 -0.15 -5.56 8.14
C VAL A 48 -1.20 -6.13 9.09
N TYR A 49 -2.23 -5.36 9.44
CA TYR A 49 -3.32 -5.87 10.26
C TYR A 49 -4.04 -7.03 9.56
N GLU A 50 -4.41 -6.90 8.29
CA GLU A 50 -5.11 -7.96 7.55
C GLU A 50 -4.29 -9.24 7.43
N GLU A 51 -3.04 -9.12 6.98
CA GLU A 51 -2.12 -10.25 6.81
C GLU A 51 -1.88 -11.00 8.13
N LEU A 52 -1.58 -10.28 9.22
CA LEU A 52 -1.30 -10.91 10.52
C LEU A 52 -2.55 -11.43 11.22
N MET A 53 -3.74 -10.95 10.86
CA MET A 53 -5.01 -11.50 11.35
C MET A 53 -5.39 -12.78 10.62
N GLU A 54 -5.09 -12.88 9.32
CA GLU A 54 -5.35 -14.09 8.53
C GLU A 54 -4.35 -15.21 8.80
N ALA A 55 -3.05 -14.91 8.82
CA ALA A 55 -2.01 -15.90 9.03
C ALA A 55 -0.75 -15.31 9.67
N CYS A 56 -0.47 -15.71 10.91
CA CYS A 56 0.83 -15.47 11.55
C CYS A 56 1.35 -16.78 12.10
N SER A 57 2.62 -17.11 11.83
CA SER A 57 3.23 -18.32 12.38
C SER A 57 3.33 -18.20 13.91
N PRO A 58 3.20 -19.31 14.67
CA PRO A 58 3.33 -19.29 16.12
C PRO A 58 4.67 -18.72 16.62
N ASP A 59 5.76 -18.98 15.90
CA ASP A 59 7.11 -18.54 16.26
C ASP A 59 7.22 -17.01 16.16
N TYR A 60 6.62 -16.41 15.12
CA TYR A 60 6.53 -14.95 15.01
C TYR A 60 5.56 -14.36 16.02
N ALA A 61 4.44 -15.03 16.29
CA ALA A 61 3.48 -14.58 17.30
C ALA A 61 4.10 -14.49 18.70
N GLU A 62 4.90 -15.49 19.10
CA GLU A 62 5.64 -15.47 20.36
C GLU A 62 6.56 -14.25 20.45
N TYR A 63 7.28 -13.94 19.37
CA TYR A 63 8.20 -12.80 19.32
C TYR A 63 7.44 -11.45 19.41
N LEU A 64 6.38 -11.30 18.63
CA LEU A 64 5.62 -10.05 18.46
C LEU A 64 4.80 -9.66 19.69
N ILE A 65 4.26 -10.63 20.44
CA ILE A 65 3.43 -10.37 21.63
C ILE A 65 4.18 -9.60 22.73
N ARG A 66 5.52 -9.62 22.71
CA ARG A 66 6.37 -8.95 23.71
C ARG A 66 6.35 -7.43 23.59
N PHE A 67 5.98 -6.88 22.44
CA PHE A 67 5.92 -5.43 22.22
C PHE A 67 4.60 -4.86 22.73
N GLU A 68 4.55 -3.57 23.05
CA GLU A 68 3.29 -2.92 23.44
C GLU A 68 2.33 -2.81 22.25
N ASN A 69 2.87 -2.38 21.11
CA ASN A 69 2.17 -2.17 19.86
C ASN A 69 2.85 -2.92 18.70
N PRO A 70 2.69 -4.25 18.60
CA PRO A 70 3.24 -5.04 17.50
C PRO A 70 2.74 -4.58 16.12
N LEU A 71 1.54 -4.03 16.04
CA LEU A 71 1.00 -3.49 14.78
C LEU A 71 1.86 -2.35 14.26
N GLU A 72 2.10 -1.33 15.07
CA GLU A 72 2.97 -0.20 14.70
C GLU A 72 4.40 -0.66 14.37
N LEU A 73 4.95 -1.59 15.16
CA LEU A 73 6.28 -2.13 14.91
C LEU A 73 6.39 -2.72 13.49
N VAL A 74 5.50 -3.64 13.14
CA VAL A 74 5.57 -4.33 11.85
C VAL A 74 5.23 -3.38 10.70
N SER A 75 4.27 -2.46 10.89
CA SER A 75 3.94 -1.46 9.88
C SER A 75 5.08 -0.50 9.57
N ASN A 76 5.87 -0.09 10.57
CA ASN A 76 7.04 0.76 10.35
C ASN A 76 8.11 0.03 9.53
N TYR A 77 8.43 -1.23 9.88
CA TYR A 77 9.38 -2.01 9.09
C TYR A 77 8.84 -2.35 7.70
N TRP A 78 7.54 -2.58 7.54
CA TRP A 78 6.94 -2.74 6.22
C TRP A 78 7.11 -1.48 5.37
N LEU A 79 6.90 -0.29 5.92
CA LEU A 79 7.13 0.97 5.21
C LEU A 79 8.59 1.13 4.77
N ASP A 80 9.55 0.76 5.61
CA ASP A 80 10.96 0.76 5.25
C ASP A 80 11.26 -0.17 4.06
N GLU A 81 10.67 -1.37 4.06
CA GLU A 81 10.78 -2.32 2.93
C GLU A 81 10.11 -1.79 1.65
N GLN A 82 9.05 -0.99 1.79
CA GLN A 82 8.37 -0.36 0.64
C GLN A 82 9.02 0.96 0.19
N ASN A 83 10.04 1.44 0.89
CA ASN A 83 10.74 2.69 0.54
C ASN A 83 11.71 2.48 -0.63
N VAL A 84 11.16 2.10 -1.78
CA VAL A 84 11.88 1.82 -3.02
C VAL A 84 11.52 2.85 -4.09
N ALA A 85 12.43 3.07 -5.04
CA ALA A 85 12.14 3.94 -6.18
C ALA A 85 11.19 3.24 -7.15
N HIS A 86 10.08 3.89 -7.51
CA HIS A 86 9.07 3.34 -8.45
C HIS A 86 9.19 3.92 -9.87
N SER A 87 10.31 4.58 -10.18
CA SER A 87 10.47 5.30 -11.45
C SER A 87 10.48 4.37 -12.66
N GLU A 88 11.05 3.18 -12.53
CA GLU A 88 11.14 2.21 -13.63
C GLU A 88 9.78 1.57 -13.90
N GLU A 89 9.06 1.17 -12.85
CA GLU A 89 7.71 0.62 -12.93
C GLU A 89 6.75 1.65 -13.51
N MET A 90 6.84 2.90 -13.05
CA MET A 90 6.03 3.99 -13.61
C MET A 90 6.35 4.23 -15.08
N GLY A 91 7.63 4.21 -15.45
CA GLY A 91 8.06 4.30 -16.85
C GLY A 91 7.48 3.16 -17.70
N HIS A 92 7.48 1.94 -17.19
CA HIS A 92 6.91 0.78 -17.87
C HIS A 92 5.38 0.88 -18.02
N VAL A 93 4.66 1.38 -17.01
CA VAL A 93 3.21 1.64 -17.10
C VAL A 93 2.92 2.66 -18.20
N LEU A 94 3.61 3.80 -18.18
CA LEU A 94 3.44 4.85 -19.19
C LEU A 94 3.78 4.37 -20.60
N TRP A 95 4.87 3.61 -20.74
CA TRP A 95 5.25 3.03 -22.02
C TRP A 95 4.16 2.10 -22.56
N ASN A 96 3.59 1.23 -21.73
CA ASN A 96 2.49 0.36 -22.15
C ASN A 96 1.24 1.14 -22.55
N ILE A 97 0.90 2.22 -21.84
CA ILE A 97 -0.24 3.08 -22.19
C ILE A 97 -0.07 3.65 -23.59
N VAL A 98 1.10 4.18 -23.91
CA VAL A 98 1.38 4.79 -25.21
C VAL A 98 1.53 3.75 -26.32
N ASP A 99 2.31 2.69 -26.09
CA ASP A 99 2.62 1.68 -27.10
C ASP A 99 1.40 0.86 -27.53
N LYS A 100 0.52 0.54 -26.57
CA LYS A 100 -0.67 -0.30 -26.81
C LYS A 100 -1.96 0.51 -26.92
N GLY A 101 -1.92 1.84 -26.80
CA GLY A 101 -3.10 2.69 -26.77
C GLY A 101 -4.04 2.36 -25.60
N LEU A 102 -3.50 2.00 -24.44
CA LEU A 102 -4.35 1.59 -23.31
C LEU A 102 -5.20 2.78 -22.86
N GLY A 103 -6.50 2.54 -22.77
CA GLY A 103 -7.49 3.53 -22.36
C GLY A 103 -8.21 4.23 -23.51
N GLU A 104 -7.78 4.06 -24.76
CA GLU A 104 -8.55 4.51 -25.92
C GLU A 104 -9.88 3.72 -26.01
N GLY A 105 -11.00 4.44 -25.96
CA GLY A 105 -12.35 3.84 -25.95
C GLY A 105 -12.89 3.52 -24.55
N ASP A 106 -12.02 3.31 -23.56
CA ASP A 106 -12.41 3.09 -22.16
C ASP A 106 -12.48 4.39 -21.35
N TYR A 107 -11.65 5.38 -21.69
CA TYR A 107 -11.60 6.68 -21.04
C TYR A 107 -11.93 7.79 -22.04
N ALA A 108 -12.63 8.82 -21.57
CA ALA A 108 -12.96 9.98 -22.39
C ALA A 108 -11.68 10.70 -22.82
N ILE A 109 -11.53 10.89 -24.13
CA ILE A 109 -10.49 11.75 -24.69
C ILE A 109 -11.02 13.19 -24.65
N ASP A 110 -10.18 14.12 -24.21
CA ASP A 110 -10.51 15.54 -24.25
C ASP A 110 -10.72 15.98 -25.72
N GLU A 111 -11.95 16.36 -26.07
CA GLU A 111 -12.30 16.80 -27.43
C GLU A 111 -11.53 18.05 -27.86
N ALA A 112 -11.03 18.86 -26.91
CA ALA A 112 -10.19 20.01 -27.18
C ALA A 112 -8.72 19.62 -27.46
N TYR A 113 -8.33 18.37 -27.21
CA TYR A 113 -6.98 17.90 -27.52
C TYR A 113 -6.78 17.81 -29.03
N GLN A 114 -5.79 18.55 -29.53
CA GLN A 114 -5.33 18.47 -30.91
C GLN A 114 -3.90 17.91 -30.87
N PRO A 115 -3.65 16.71 -31.45
CA PRO A 115 -2.29 16.19 -31.49
C PRO A 115 -1.41 17.14 -32.32
N PRO A 116 -0.14 17.35 -31.92
CA PRO A 116 0.76 18.20 -32.69
C PRO A 116 0.83 17.70 -34.14
N THR A 117 0.58 18.58 -35.09
CA THR A 117 0.77 18.26 -36.51
C THR A 117 2.25 17.97 -36.74
N LEU A 118 2.59 16.73 -37.06
CA LEU A 118 3.92 16.37 -37.57
C LEU A 118 4.17 17.21 -38.83
N ASN A 119 4.94 18.29 -38.69
CA ASN A 119 5.29 19.16 -39.80
C ASN A 119 5.94 18.33 -40.91
N GLU A 120 5.32 18.44 -42.09
CA GLU A 120 5.83 18.06 -43.39
C GLU A 120 7.28 18.55 -43.55
N GLY A 121 8.25 17.64 -43.61
CA GLY A 121 9.64 18.09 -43.55
C GLY A 121 10.73 17.07 -43.78
N VAL A 122 10.47 15.94 -44.46
CA VAL A 122 11.55 15.15 -45.08
C VAL A 122 11.18 14.89 -46.53
N ARG A 123 11.50 15.86 -47.40
CA ARG A 123 11.75 15.55 -48.81
C ARG A 123 13.05 14.78 -48.85
N LEU A 124 12.96 13.47 -49.05
CA LEU A 124 14.09 12.67 -49.53
C LEU A 124 14.47 13.24 -50.91
N CYS A 125 15.63 13.89 -50.98
CA CYS A 125 16.30 14.18 -52.24
C CYS A 125 16.97 12.91 -52.77
#